data_AF-A0A977ICA4-F1
#
_entry.id   AF-A0A977ICA4-F1
#
_cell.length_a   1.000
_cell.length_b   1.000
_cell.length_c   1.000
_cell.angle_alpha   90.00
_cell.angle_beta   90.00
_cell.angle_gamma   90.00
#
_symmetry.space_group_name_H-M   'P 1'
#
loop_
_entity.id
_entity.type
_entity.pdbx_description
1 polymer ?
#
loop_
_entity_poly.entity_id
_entity_poly.type
_entity_poly.pdbx_seq_one_letter_code
_entity_poly.pdbx_strand_id
1 'polypeptide(L)'
;MVTTPEEGEKQRLFVLGQKQLPEIVEGKSTSQERNWALNVLTTSNAEDIRKELLPVQYETETRGKRSVGPATPAGEGKYSIVKHGNHTELAYVLELPQVPGPTQKEFEIKKEASYIISVKNPDIQVPGFKAFEERKPEYSSHIKEKFGDRRWINVEEPDLLNYENTQVLLIGARKRDVEEELGIDLNEEKETVNTAELFRELKMRKEQVPLKPLLKGEFPGREEMPAEEEAKQLSGKEAPGRKGGKAGGRAAASRAPSAAALSKALAGVDFPKRKDELKEYAQRHIMESGLDDPKAIVDMIGMLPDKEYHDMSDVEKSLFTEA
;
A
#
# COMPACT_ATOMS: atom_id res chain seq x y z
N MET A 1 -5.08 -4.15 -3.19
CA MET A 1 -4.97 -3.73 -4.59
C MET A 1 -4.54 -4.94 -5.41
N VAL A 2 -5.25 -5.26 -6.48
CA VAL A 2 -4.83 -6.29 -7.45
C VAL A 2 -4.40 -5.56 -8.72
N THR A 3 -3.28 -5.96 -9.31
CA THR A 3 -2.83 -5.44 -10.61
C THR A 3 -2.64 -6.59 -11.59
N THR A 4 -3.23 -6.46 -12.77
CA THR A 4 -3.05 -7.38 -13.90
C THR A 4 -2.44 -6.57 -15.03
N PRO A 5 -1.15 -6.78 -15.37
CA PRO A 5 -0.55 -6.16 -16.55
C PRO A 5 -1.28 -6.61 -17.81
N GLU A 6 -1.54 -5.69 -18.73
CA GLU A 6 -2.12 -6.02 -20.05
C GLU A 6 -1.18 -6.95 -20.83
N GLU A 7 0.11 -6.64 -20.81
CA GLU A 7 1.16 -7.52 -21.31
C GLU A 7 1.69 -8.41 -20.19
N GLY A 8 1.22 -9.65 -20.12
CA GLY A 8 1.76 -10.68 -19.24
C GLY A 8 0.67 -11.58 -18.62
N GLU A 9 1.10 -12.70 -18.04
CA GLU A 9 0.17 -13.66 -17.45
C GLU A 9 0.04 -13.51 -15.93
N LYS A 10 0.83 -12.64 -15.30
CA LYS A 10 0.97 -12.60 -13.82
C LYS A 10 0.10 -11.52 -13.19
N GLN A 11 -0.87 -11.93 -12.38
CA GLN A 11 -1.59 -11.06 -11.46
C GLN A 11 -0.79 -10.88 -10.16
N ARG A 12 -0.86 -9.68 -9.58
CA ARG A 12 -0.18 -9.34 -8.31
C ARG A 12 -1.21 -8.84 -7.30
N LEU A 13 -1.16 -9.35 -6.08
CA LEU A 13 -1.97 -8.87 -4.96
C LEU A 13 -1.09 -8.09 -3.99
N PHE A 14 -1.38 -6.81 -3.88
CA PHE A 14 -0.74 -5.89 -2.95
C PHE A 14 -1.64 -5.60 -1.74
N VAL A 15 -1.04 -5.69 -0.57
CA VAL A 15 -1.62 -5.15 0.67
C VAL A 15 -1.11 -3.74 0.86
N LEU A 16 -2.02 -2.77 0.92
CA LEU A 16 -1.68 -1.38 1.20
C LEU A 16 -1.49 -1.18 2.71
N GLY A 17 -0.45 -0.45 3.07
CA GLY A 17 -0.29 0.13 4.40
C GLY A 17 -1.40 1.12 4.70
N GLN A 18 -1.61 1.39 6.00
CA GLN A 18 -2.64 2.33 6.48
C GLN A 18 -4.08 2.07 6.01
N LYS A 19 -4.32 0.97 5.27
CA LYS A 19 -5.60 0.57 4.69
C LYS A 19 -6.20 1.56 3.67
N GLN A 20 -5.43 2.53 3.17
CA GLN A 20 -5.84 3.52 2.17
C GLN A 20 -4.70 3.81 1.17
N LEU A 21 -4.98 4.48 0.06
CA LEU A 21 -3.92 5.03 -0.80
C LEU A 21 -3.32 6.32 -0.18
N PRO A 22 -2.12 6.76 -0.57
CA PRO A 22 -1.59 8.05 -0.11
C PRO A 22 -2.54 9.19 -0.48
N GLU A 23 -2.76 10.15 0.44
CA GLU A 23 -3.49 11.38 0.10
C GLU A 23 -2.78 12.11 -1.06
N ILE A 24 -3.58 12.69 -1.95
CA ILE A 24 -3.11 13.58 -3.01
C ILE A 24 -3.54 14.99 -2.67
N VAL A 25 -2.56 15.87 -2.46
CA VAL A 25 -2.81 17.27 -2.10
C VAL A 25 -2.77 18.14 -3.36
N GLU A 26 -3.95 18.61 -3.79
CA GLU A 26 -4.06 19.49 -4.96
C GLU A 26 -3.16 20.73 -4.85
N GLY A 27 -2.49 21.08 -5.95
CA GLY A 27 -1.58 22.22 -6.03
C GLY A 27 -0.21 22.02 -5.38
N LYS A 28 0.06 20.89 -4.72
CA LYS A 28 1.41 20.53 -4.26
C LYS A 28 2.08 19.57 -5.22
N SER A 29 3.39 19.76 -5.39
CA SER A 29 4.18 18.95 -6.32
C SER A 29 4.40 17.51 -5.89
N THR A 30 4.25 17.24 -4.60
CA THR A 30 4.21 15.91 -4.01
C THR A 30 3.40 16.00 -2.72
N SER A 31 2.63 14.95 -2.43
CA SER A 31 2.07 14.77 -1.08
C SER A 31 3.20 14.49 -0.09
N GLN A 32 3.08 15.03 1.13
CA GLN A 32 3.94 14.58 2.24
C GLN A 32 3.49 13.22 2.75
N GLU A 33 2.25 12.82 2.45
CA GLU A 33 1.77 11.48 2.78
C GLU A 33 2.44 10.44 1.90
N ARG A 34 3.05 9.47 2.58
CA ARG A 34 3.69 8.31 1.98
C ARG A 34 3.02 7.08 2.52
N ASN A 35 2.77 6.14 1.63
CA ASN A 35 2.30 4.84 2.01
C ASN A 35 3.16 3.78 1.34
N TRP A 36 3.03 2.54 1.78
CA TRP A 36 3.74 1.44 1.17
C TRP A 36 2.78 0.30 0.88
N ALA A 37 3.21 -0.59 -0.01
CA ALA A 37 2.47 -1.77 -0.39
C ALA A 37 3.38 -3.00 -0.33
N LEU A 38 2.83 -4.12 0.09
CA LEU A 38 3.52 -5.41 0.09
C LEU A 38 2.87 -6.32 -0.94
N ASN A 39 3.66 -6.79 -1.91
CA ASN A 39 3.22 -7.88 -2.77
C ASN A 39 3.13 -9.17 -1.93
N VAL A 40 1.92 -9.70 -1.74
CA VAL A 40 1.69 -10.92 -0.94
C VAL A 40 1.41 -12.16 -1.79
N LEU A 41 1.17 -11.98 -3.09
CA LEU A 41 0.92 -13.06 -4.03
C LEU A 41 1.19 -12.57 -5.46
N THR A 42 2.01 -13.31 -6.18
CA THR A 42 2.10 -13.23 -7.63
C THR A 42 1.76 -14.58 -8.22
N THR A 43 0.81 -14.63 -9.14
CA THR A 43 0.33 -15.89 -9.73
C THR A 43 -0.10 -15.66 -11.17
N SER A 44 -0.17 -16.71 -11.97
CA SER A 44 -0.87 -16.69 -13.27
C SER A 44 -2.25 -17.33 -13.20
N ASN A 45 -2.67 -17.77 -12.01
CA ASN A 45 -3.96 -18.40 -11.78
C ASN A 45 -4.87 -17.47 -10.95
N ALA A 46 -5.89 -16.92 -11.61
CA ALA A 46 -6.90 -16.07 -10.99
C ALA A 46 -7.57 -16.68 -9.74
N GLU A 47 -7.71 -18.02 -9.68
CA GLU A 47 -8.29 -18.68 -8.50
C GLU A 47 -7.47 -18.49 -7.23
N ASP A 48 -6.15 -18.29 -7.34
CA ASP A 48 -5.33 -18.05 -6.15
C ASP A 48 -5.58 -16.64 -5.59
N ILE A 49 -5.77 -15.64 -6.46
CA ILE A 49 -6.21 -14.29 -6.06
C ILE A 49 -7.59 -14.37 -5.40
N ARG A 50 -8.54 -15.06 -6.05
CA ARG A 50 -9.91 -15.23 -5.52
C ARG A 50 -9.90 -15.83 -4.11
N LYS A 51 -9.14 -16.91 -3.89
CA LYS A 51 -9.01 -17.55 -2.56
C LYS A 51 -8.48 -16.62 -1.49
N GLU A 52 -7.59 -15.70 -1.84
CA GLU A 52 -7.03 -14.71 -0.93
C GLU A 52 -8.02 -13.60 -0.56
N LEU A 53 -9.11 -13.46 -1.30
CA LEU A 53 -10.18 -12.47 -1.11
C LEU A 53 -11.44 -13.05 -0.44
N LEU A 54 -11.50 -14.36 -0.25
CA LEU A 54 -12.59 -15.04 0.46
C LEU A 54 -12.64 -14.67 1.96
N PRO A 55 -13.81 -14.82 2.61
CA PRO A 55 -13.90 -14.64 4.05
C PRO A 55 -12.97 -15.62 4.77
N VAL A 56 -12.40 -15.17 5.88
CA VAL A 56 -11.49 -15.99 6.68
C VAL A 56 -12.01 -16.14 8.10
N GLN A 57 -11.87 -17.34 8.65
CA GLN A 57 -12.13 -17.63 10.05
C GLN A 57 -10.84 -18.05 10.74
N TYR A 58 -10.62 -17.57 11.96
CA TYR A 58 -9.41 -17.85 12.73
C TYR A 58 -9.70 -17.85 14.22
N GLU A 59 -8.89 -18.59 14.98
CA GLU A 59 -8.97 -18.60 16.44
C GLU A 59 -7.96 -17.63 17.06
N THR A 60 -8.39 -16.98 18.13
CA THR A 60 -7.56 -16.12 18.97
C THR A 60 -7.51 -16.69 20.37
N GLU A 61 -6.35 -16.62 21.01
CA GLU A 61 -6.15 -17.11 22.38
C GLU A 61 -7.02 -16.38 23.41
N THR A 62 -7.31 -15.09 23.18
CA THR A 62 -8.01 -14.24 24.15
C THR A 62 -9.49 -14.05 23.86
N ARG A 63 -9.92 -14.19 22.61
CA ARG A 63 -11.29 -13.85 22.17
C ARG A 63 -11.98 -14.97 21.38
N GLY A 64 -11.42 -16.18 21.37
CA GLY A 64 -12.00 -17.34 20.68
C GLY A 64 -12.03 -17.17 19.15
N LYS A 65 -13.04 -17.75 18.51
CA LYS A 65 -13.22 -17.70 17.05
C LYS A 65 -13.56 -16.28 16.57
N ARG A 66 -12.90 -15.87 15.49
CA ARG A 66 -13.06 -14.59 14.80
C ARG A 66 -13.30 -14.86 13.32
N SER A 67 -14.10 -14.03 12.67
CA SER A 67 -14.21 -13.98 11.21
C SER A 67 -13.80 -12.61 10.69
N VAL A 68 -13.26 -12.59 9.47
CA VAL A 68 -13.17 -11.42 8.61
C VAL A 68 -14.03 -11.72 7.39
N GLY A 69 -14.93 -10.80 7.04
CA GLY A 69 -15.75 -10.93 5.85
C GLY A 69 -14.93 -10.96 4.55
N PRO A 70 -15.57 -11.25 3.41
CA PRO A 70 -14.92 -11.22 2.11
C PRO A 70 -14.34 -9.84 1.82
N ALA A 71 -13.28 -9.80 1.01
CA ALA A 71 -12.81 -8.55 0.45
C ALA A 71 -13.91 -7.92 -0.40
N THR A 72 -14.07 -6.62 -0.28
CA THR A 72 -15.08 -5.86 -1.00
C THR A 72 -14.41 -5.03 -2.10
N PRO A 73 -14.77 -5.20 -3.38
CA PRO A 73 -14.20 -4.41 -4.46
C PRO A 73 -14.66 -2.96 -4.32
N ALA A 74 -13.69 -2.05 -4.15
CA ALA A 74 -13.94 -0.62 -4.01
C ALA A 74 -13.61 0.18 -5.27
N GLY A 75 -13.07 -0.46 -6.31
CA GLY A 75 -12.80 0.20 -7.57
C GLY A 75 -12.18 -0.77 -8.58
N GLU A 76 -12.35 -0.43 -9.84
CA GLU A 76 -11.71 -1.07 -11.00
C GLU A 76 -11.32 0.03 -11.98
N GLY A 77 -10.22 -0.17 -12.70
CA GLY A 77 -9.73 0.80 -13.66
C GLY A 77 -8.42 0.38 -14.31
N LYS A 78 -8.00 1.16 -15.30
CA LYS A 78 -6.73 1.01 -16.00
C LYS A 78 -5.61 1.68 -15.24
N TYR A 79 -4.41 1.12 -15.38
CA TYR A 79 -3.21 1.71 -14.80
C TYR A 79 -2.05 1.63 -15.79
N SER A 80 -1.08 2.50 -15.60
CA SER A 80 0.21 2.46 -16.30
C SER A 80 1.35 2.75 -15.34
N ILE A 81 2.50 2.14 -15.60
CA ILE A 81 3.74 2.39 -14.86
C ILE A 81 4.70 3.04 -15.84
N VAL A 82 4.96 4.33 -15.65
CA VAL A 82 5.72 5.12 -16.62
C VAL A 82 6.86 5.88 -15.98
N LYS A 83 7.92 6.08 -16.76
CA LYS A 83 9.04 6.91 -16.38
C LYS A 83 8.67 8.38 -16.55
N HIS A 84 8.81 9.15 -15.47
CA HIS A 84 8.59 10.59 -15.48
C HIS A 84 9.79 11.31 -14.88
N GLY A 85 10.59 11.96 -15.73
CA GLY A 85 11.83 12.61 -15.32
C GLY A 85 12.84 11.61 -14.73
N ASN A 86 13.12 11.74 -13.43
CA ASN A 86 14.07 10.91 -12.69
C ASN A 86 13.44 9.82 -11.82
N HIS A 87 12.11 9.65 -11.88
CA HIS A 87 11.37 8.65 -11.11
C HIS A 87 10.37 7.89 -11.98
N THR A 88 9.75 6.85 -11.41
CA THR A 88 8.64 6.14 -12.03
C THR A 88 7.35 6.51 -11.32
N GLU A 89 6.26 6.66 -12.08
CA GLU A 89 4.92 6.84 -11.55
C GLU A 89 4.00 5.67 -11.91
N LEU A 90 3.20 5.22 -10.94
CA LEU A 90 2.01 4.40 -11.13
C LEU A 90 0.82 5.35 -11.29
N ALA A 91 0.33 5.46 -12.52
CA ALA A 91 -0.85 6.23 -12.88
C ALA A 91 -2.06 5.31 -13.02
N TYR A 92 -3.25 5.78 -12.64
CA TYR A 92 -4.49 5.05 -12.88
C TYR A 92 -5.68 5.97 -13.12
N VAL A 93 -6.70 5.44 -13.77
CA VAL A 93 -8.03 6.02 -13.93
C VAL A 93 -9.07 4.98 -13.55
N LEU A 94 -10.06 5.33 -12.72
CA LEU A 94 -11.16 4.43 -12.37
C LEU A 94 -12.17 4.34 -13.51
N GLU A 95 -12.58 3.14 -13.84
CA GLU A 95 -13.71 2.87 -14.74
C GLU A 95 -14.97 2.59 -13.92
N LEU A 96 -14.82 1.94 -12.75
CA LEU A 96 -15.88 1.69 -11.78
C LEU A 96 -15.46 2.06 -10.34
N PRO A 97 -16.32 2.73 -9.55
CA PRO A 97 -17.49 3.45 -10.03
C PRO A 97 -17.04 4.64 -10.90
N GLN A 98 -17.84 5.02 -11.90
CA GLN A 98 -17.51 6.15 -12.78
C GLN A 98 -17.28 7.44 -12.00
N VAL A 99 -17.97 7.61 -10.87
CA VAL A 99 -17.81 8.74 -9.96
C VAL A 99 -17.49 8.20 -8.56
N PRO A 100 -16.34 8.56 -7.96
CA PRO A 100 -15.99 8.16 -6.60
C PRO A 100 -17.04 8.61 -5.57
N GLY A 101 -17.54 7.66 -4.78
CA GLY A 101 -18.50 7.89 -3.70
C GLY A 101 -17.86 7.87 -2.31
N PRO A 102 -18.67 7.80 -1.24
CA PRO A 102 -18.19 7.72 0.14
C PRO A 102 -17.16 6.61 0.40
N THR A 103 -17.30 5.43 -0.21
CA THR A 103 -16.36 4.33 0.00
C THR A 103 -14.98 4.64 -0.57
N GLN A 104 -14.93 5.18 -1.80
CA GLN A 104 -13.67 5.52 -2.44
C GLN A 104 -12.96 6.66 -1.68
N LYS A 105 -13.72 7.65 -1.21
CA LYS A 105 -13.19 8.77 -0.41
C LYS A 105 -12.53 8.30 0.89
N GLU A 106 -13.15 7.38 1.63
CA GLU A 106 -12.56 6.83 2.87
C GLU A 106 -11.19 6.18 2.63
N PHE A 107 -10.98 5.57 1.46
CA PHE A 107 -9.75 4.86 1.13
C PHE A 107 -8.80 5.66 0.24
N GLU A 108 -9.03 6.96 0.08
CA GLU A 108 -8.26 7.86 -0.79
C GLU A 108 -8.17 7.40 -2.25
N ILE A 109 -9.18 6.68 -2.73
CA ILE A 109 -9.28 6.28 -4.14
C ILE A 109 -9.91 7.44 -4.93
N LYS A 110 -9.07 8.18 -5.66
CA LYS A 110 -9.52 9.25 -6.56
C LYS A 110 -10.01 8.68 -7.90
N LYS A 111 -10.74 9.50 -8.67
CA LYS A 111 -11.16 9.15 -10.04
C LYS A 111 -9.96 8.88 -10.94
N GLU A 112 -8.94 9.70 -10.80
CA GLU A 112 -7.65 9.56 -11.48
C GLU A 112 -6.56 10.05 -10.52
N ALA A 113 -5.41 9.41 -10.58
CA ALA A 113 -4.29 9.72 -9.71
C ALA A 113 -2.99 9.12 -10.22
N SER A 114 -1.88 9.73 -9.81
CA SER A 114 -0.55 9.18 -9.99
C SER A 114 0.24 9.17 -8.68
N TYR A 115 1.04 8.12 -8.53
CA TYR A 115 1.92 7.93 -7.38
C TYR A 115 3.34 7.65 -7.85
N ILE A 116 4.32 8.37 -7.32
CA ILE A 116 5.71 7.95 -7.44
C ILE A 116 5.83 6.57 -6.80
N ILE A 117 6.31 5.60 -7.59
CA ILE A 117 6.44 4.20 -7.20
C ILE A 117 7.92 3.82 -7.14
N SER A 118 8.34 3.25 -6.01
CA SER A 118 9.73 2.80 -5.82
C SER A 118 9.77 1.48 -5.06
N VAL A 119 10.75 0.64 -5.37
CA VAL A 119 10.94 -0.65 -4.71
C VAL A 119 12.02 -0.52 -3.64
N LYS A 120 11.74 -1.05 -2.46
CA LYS A 120 12.67 -1.08 -1.34
C LYS A 120 13.79 -2.09 -1.59
N ASN A 121 15.02 -1.72 -1.27
CA ASN A 121 16.14 -2.65 -1.18
C ASN A 121 15.86 -3.70 -0.07
N PRO A 122 15.85 -5.00 -0.39
CA PRO A 122 15.58 -6.05 0.60
C PRO A 122 16.70 -6.22 1.63
N ASP A 123 17.91 -5.75 1.34
CA ASP A 123 19.09 -5.94 2.17
C ASP A 123 19.41 -4.73 3.06
N ILE A 124 18.72 -3.61 2.84
CA ILE A 124 18.82 -2.42 3.69
C ILE A 124 17.61 -2.33 4.62
N GLN A 125 17.88 -2.11 5.90
CA GLN A 125 16.85 -1.77 6.87
C GLN A 125 16.36 -0.34 6.64
N VAL A 126 15.04 -0.20 6.49
CA VAL A 126 14.41 1.11 6.33
C VAL A 126 13.41 1.33 7.47
N PRO A 127 13.41 2.52 8.08
CA PRO A 127 12.41 2.94 9.05
C PRO A 127 10.97 2.58 8.71
N GLY A 128 10.25 2.04 9.69
CA GLY A 128 8.86 1.65 9.53
C GLY A 128 8.63 0.33 8.77
N PHE A 129 9.66 -0.28 8.18
CA PHE A 129 9.55 -1.57 7.48
C PHE A 129 9.96 -2.78 8.34
N LYS A 130 10.20 -2.59 9.64
CA LYS A 130 10.65 -3.65 10.56
C LYS A 130 9.71 -4.87 10.58
N ALA A 131 8.42 -4.64 10.38
CA ALA A 131 7.41 -5.69 10.35
C ALA A 131 7.56 -6.66 9.15
N PHE A 132 8.41 -6.32 8.18
CA PHE A 132 8.66 -7.10 6.95
C PHE A 132 10.11 -7.57 6.80
N GLU A 133 10.95 -7.45 7.83
CA GLU A 133 12.36 -7.91 7.74
C GLU A 133 12.49 -9.41 7.43
N GLU A 134 11.52 -10.20 7.90
CA GLU A 134 11.42 -11.63 7.63
C GLU A 134 10.89 -11.93 6.21
N ARG A 135 10.43 -10.90 5.47
CA ARG A 135 9.79 -11.02 4.15
C ARG A 135 10.59 -10.29 3.09
N LYS A 136 11.47 -11.03 2.45
CA LYS A 136 12.30 -10.50 1.38
C LYS A 136 11.89 -11.11 0.04
N PRO A 137 11.80 -10.32 -1.03
CA PRO A 137 11.67 -10.86 -2.37
C PRO A 137 12.91 -11.66 -2.75
N GLU A 138 12.69 -12.76 -3.47
CA GLU A 138 13.76 -13.62 -3.99
C GLU A 138 14.35 -13.03 -5.28
N TYR A 139 14.96 -11.85 -5.17
CA TYR A 139 15.63 -11.21 -6.30
C TYR A 139 16.89 -11.97 -6.71
N SER A 140 17.11 -12.06 -8.03
CA SER A 140 18.36 -12.51 -8.61
C SER A 140 19.51 -11.56 -8.24
N SER A 141 20.75 -12.04 -8.33
CA SER A 141 21.94 -11.21 -8.07
C SER A 141 21.96 -9.96 -8.94
N HIS A 142 21.57 -10.07 -10.21
CA HIS A 142 21.51 -8.94 -11.13
C HIS A 142 20.52 -7.85 -10.68
N ILE A 143 19.35 -8.23 -10.17
CA ILE A 143 18.39 -7.26 -9.61
C ILE A 143 18.95 -6.63 -8.33
N LYS A 144 19.60 -7.42 -7.47
CA LYS A 144 20.24 -6.90 -6.25
C LYS A 144 21.34 -5.89 -6.55
N GLU A 145 22.16 -6.14 -7.57
CA GLU A 145 23.20 -5.21 -8.04
C GLU A 145 22.61 -3.86 -8.49
N LYS A 146 21.41 -3.83 -9.08
CA LYS A 146 20.74 -2.57 -9.46
C LYS A 146 20.49 -1.64 -8.28
N PHE A 147 20.30 -2.18 -7.06
CA PHE A 147 20.14 -1.33 -5.88
C PHE A 147 21.44 -0.62 -5.49
N GLY A 148 22.58 -1.30 -5.57
CA GLY A 148 23.82 -0.83 -4.97
C GLY A 148 23.62 -0.54 -3.48
N ASP A 149 24.11 0.61 -3.02
CA ASP A 149 23.94 1.06 -1.63
C ASP A 149 22.61 1.78 -1.37
N ARG A 150 21.76 1.95 -2.40
CA ARG A 150 20.53 2.74 -2.31
C ARG A 150 19.43 1.98 -1.59
N ARG A 151 18.69 2.71 -0.76
CA ARG A 151 17.47 2.21 -0.08
C ARG A 151 16.31 1.88 -1.03
N TRP A 152 16.24 2.58 -2.16
CA TRP A 152 15.12 2.53 -3.10
C TRP A 152 15.63 2.53 -4.54
N ILE A 153 14.88 1.89 -5.43
CA ILE A 153 15.06 2.04 -6.88
C ILE A 153 13.71 2.30 -7.56
N ASN A 154 13.76 3.00 -8.69
CA ASN A 154 12.63 3.16 -9.59
C ASN A 154 12.18 1.81 -10.17
N VAL A 155 10.90 1.74 -10.54
CA VAL A 155 10.34 0.60 -11.27
C VAL A 155 10.55 0.82 -12.76
N GLU A 156 11.80 0.71 -13.22
CA GLU A 156 12.12 0.84 -14.65
C GLU A 156 11.59 -0.36 -15.46
N GLU A 157 11.57 -1.55 -14.84
CA GLU A 157 11.00 -2.78 -15.41
C GLU A 157 9.87 -3.28 -14.51
N PRO A 158 8.59 -3.28 -14.98
CA PRO A 158 7.45 -3.71 -14.16
C PRO A 158 7.57 -5.13 -13.63
N ASP A 159 8.36 -5.99 -14.26
CA ASP A 159 8.62 -7.36 -13.83
C ASP A 159 9.33 -7.46 -12.48
N LEU A 160 9.99 -6.39 -12.03
CA LEU A 160 10.52 -6.29 -10.66
C LEU A 160 9.42 -6.49 -9.62
N LEU A 161 8.18 -6.12 -9.94
CA LEU A 161 7.04 -6.26 -9.05
C LEU A 161 6.47 -7.69 -9.01
N ASN A 162 6.93 -8.61 -9.89
CA ASN A 162 6.46 -10.00 -9.92
C ASN A 162 6.99 -10.85 -8.76
N TYR A 163 7.98 -10.39 -8.01
CA TYR A 163 8.52 -11.15 -6.89
C TYR A 163 7.63 -10.96 -5.66
N GLU A 164 7.11 -12.06 -5.10
CA GLU A 164 6.41 -12.00 -3.82
C GLU A 164 7.30 -11.37 -2.75
N ASN A 165 6.69 -10.70 -1.78
CA ASN A 165 7.33 -9.90 -0.73
C ASN A 165 8.04 -8.64 -1.23
N THR A 166 7.92 -8.27 -2.51
CA THR A 166 8.33 -6.95 -2.99
C THR A 166 7.63 -5.86 -2.18
N GLN A 167 8.43 -4.97 -1.58
CA GLN A 167 7.97 -3.85 -0.78
C GLN A 167 8.07 -2.58 -1.61
N VAL A 168 6.96 -1.88 -1.77
CA VAL A 168 6.80 -0.72 -2.65
C VAL A 168 6.50 0.50 -1.81
N LEU A 169 7.13 1.63 -2.10
CA LEU A 169 6.77 2.96 -1.60
C LEU A 169 5.90 3.67 -2.64
N LEU A 170 4.83 4.31 -2.16
CA LEU A 170 3.89 5.12 -2.93
C LEU A 170 3.85 6.52 -2.33
N ILE A 171 4.03 7.54 -3.18
CA ILE A 171 3.97 8.95 -2.80
C ILE A 171 3.05 9.66 -3.79
N GLY A 172 2.03 10.38 -3.32
CA GLY A 172 1.13 11.14 -4.20
C GLY A 172 1.88 12.16 -5.05
N ALA A 173 1.70 12.13 -6.37
CA ALA A 173 2.47 12.95 -7.32
C ALA A 173 1.64 14.01 -8.07
N ARG A 174 0.31 13.85 -8.12
CA ARG A 174 -0.57 14.61 -9.01
C ARG A 174 -0.52 16.13 -8.80
N LYS A 175 -0.27 16.88 -9.88
CA LYS A 175 -0.42 18.35 -9.94
C LYS A 175 -1.55 18.81 -10.85
N ARG A 176 -1.88 18.04 -11.90
CA ARG A 176 -2.96 18.31 -12.89
C ARG A 176 -3.59 17.01 -13.42
N ASP A 177 -4.26 17.05 -14.58
CA ASP A 177 -4.74 15.86 -15.31
C ASP A 177 -3.60 14.85 -15.51
N VAL A 178 -3.87 13.57 -15.23
CA VAL A 178 -2.82 12.54 -15.16
C VAL A 178 -2.26 12.21 -16.54
N GLU A 179 -3.11 12.12 -17.56
CA GLU A 179 -2.71 11.79 -18.92
C GLU A 179 -1.91 12.93 -19.56
N GLU A 180 -2.36 14.17 -19.35
CA GLU A 180 -1.64 15.37 -19.83
C GLU A 180 -0.27 15.51 -19.16
N GLU A 181 -0.19 15.31 -17.84
CA GLU A 181 1.05 15.48 -17.07
C GLU A 181 2.10 14.43 -17.45
N LEU A 182 1.68 13.19 -17.67
CA LEU A 182 2.58 12.06 -17.95
C LEU A 182 2.79 11.81 -19.44
N GLY A 183 1.98 12.42 -20.31
CA GLY A 183 2.02 12.17 -21.76
C GLY A 183 1.66 10.73 -22.12
N ILE A 184 0.67 10.17 -21.43
CA ILE A 184 0.19 8.78 -21.60
C ILE A 184 -1.27 8.76 -22.00
N ASP A 185 -1.73 7.61 -22.48
CA ASP A 185 -3.14 7.30 -22.71
C ASP A 185 -3.48 6.04 -21.92
N LEU A 186 -4.29 6.20 -20.87
CA LEU A 186 -4.75 5.11 -20.01
C LEU A 186 -5.92 4.36 -20.65
N ASN A 187 -6.51 4.87 -21.72
CA ASN A 187 -7.65 4.29 -22.43
C ASN A 187 -8.81 3.92 -21.48
N GLU A 188 -9.33 4.90 -20.73
CA GLU A 188 -10.50 4.68 -19.85
C GLU A 188 -11.69 4.11 -20.63
N GLU A 189 -12.15 2.92 -20.24
CA GLU A 189 -13.33 2.28 -20.81
C GLU A 189 -14.58 2.52 -19.95
N LYS A 190 -15.76 2.47 -20.60
CA LYS A 190 -17.03 2.55 -19.89
C LYS A 190 -17.45 1.16 -19.41
N GLU A 191 -16.91 0.80 -18.26
CA GLU A 191 -17.14 -0.50 -17.67
C GLU A 191 -18.53 -0.65 -17.03
N THR A 192 -18.98 -1.90 -16.99
CA THR A 192 -20.22 -2.36 -16.37
C THR A 192 -19.95 -3.63 -15.60
N VAL A 193 -20.91 -4.06 -14.77
CA VAL A 193 -20.80 -5.34 -14.04
C VAL A 193 -20.58 -6.57 -14.96
N ASN A 194 -20.88 -6.48 -16.25
CA ASN A 194 -20.72 -7.59 -17.19
C ASN A 194 -19.42 -7.55 -17.99
N THR A 195 -18.79 -6.39 -18.08
CA THR A 195 -17.55 -6.17 -18.84
C THR A 195 -16.34 -6.12 -17.91
N ALA A 196 -16.55 -5.75 -16.65
CA ALA A 196 -15.54 -5.61 -15.62
C ALA A 196 -14.58 -6.81 -15.50
N GLU A 197 -13.28 -6.52 -15.61
CA GLU A 197 -12.18 -7.49 -15.55
C GLU A 197 -12.16 -8.27 -14.23
N LEU A 198 -12.63 -7.68 -13.14
CA LEU A 198 -12.80 -8.36 -11.86
C LEU A 198 -13.62 -9.66 -11.99
N PHE A 199 -14.67 -9.66 -12.82
CA PHE A 199 -15.50 -10.84 -13.03
C PHE A 199 -15.01 -11.69 -14.19
N ARG A 200 -14.53 -11.06 -15.26
CA ARG A 200 -14.11 -11.75 -16.49
C ARG A 200 -12.75 -12.43 -16.34
N GLU A 201 -11.76 -11.72 -15.81
CA GLU A 201 -10.37 -12.17 -15.72
C GLU A 201 -10.07 -12.77 -14.34
N LEU A 202 -10.43 -12.06 -13.27
CA LEU A 202 -10.19 -12.55 -11.90
C LEU A 202 -11.21 -13.60 -11.46
N LYS A 203 -12.22 -13.91 -12.30
CA LYS A 203 -13.24 -14.94 -12.10
C LYS A 203 -13.96 -14.80 -10.75
N MET A 204 -14.06 -13.58 -10.22
CA MET A 204 -14.81 -13.33 -9.01
C MET A 204 -16.29 -13.61 -9.28
N ARG A 205 -16.96 -14.28 -8.34
CA ARG A 205 -18.40 -14.51 -8.44
C ARG A 205 -19.13 -13.30 -7.86
N LYS A 206 -20.09 -12.77 -8.60
CA LYS A 206 -20.85 -11.56 -8.24
C LYS A 206 -21.60 -11.73 -6.92
N GLU A 207 -22.05 -12.95 -6.66
CA GLU A 207 -22.78 -13.34 -5.46
C GLU A 207 -21.87 -13.49 -4.24
N GLN A 208 -20.54 -13.48 -4.41
CA GLN A 208 -19.56 -13.64 -3.34
C GLN A 208 -18.92 -12.33 -2.88
N VAL A 209 -19.27 -11.20 -3.48
CA VAL A 209 -18.73 -9.89 -3.11
C VAL A 209 -19.80 -8.82 -3.05
N PRO A 210 -19.74 -7.89 -2.08
CA PRO A 210 -20.63 -6.73 -2.09
C PRO A 210 -20.30 -5.82 -3.28
N LEU A 211 -21.26 -5.64 -4.18
CA LEU A 211 -21.07 -4.87 -5.41
C LEU A 211 -21.33 -3.37 -5.25
N LYS A 212 -22.00 -2.98 -4.18
CA LYS A 212 -22.43 -1.59 -3.96
C LYS A 212 -21.27 -0.59 -3.97
N PRO A 213 -20.11 -0.87 -3.35
CA PRO A 213 -18.97 0.04 -3.44
C PRO A 213 -18.44 0.20 -4.86
N LEU A 214 -18.31 -0.90 -5.60
CA LEU A 214 -17.81 -0.87 -6.98
C LEU A 214 -18.77 -0.15 -7.93
N LEU A 215 -20.08 -0.36 -7.78
CA LEU A 215 -21.08 0.13 -8.75
C LEU A 215 -21.67 1.51 -8.40
N LYS A 216 -21.79 1.83 -7.11
CA LYS A 216 -22.45 3.06 -6.62
C LYS A 216 -21.53 3.94 -5.78
N GLY A 217 -20.34 3.46 -5.42
CA GLY A 217 -19.42 4.17 -4.55
C GLY A 217 -19.85 4.27 -3.09
N GLU A 218 -20.87 3.51 -2.67
CA GLU A 218 -21.42 3.54 -1.32
C GLU A 218 -20.98 2.30 -0.52
N PHE A 219 -20.85 2.43 0.81
CA PHE A 219 -20.49 1.30 1.65
C PHE A 219 -21.57 0.22 1.60
N PRO A 220 -21.17 -1.07 1.66
CA PRO A 220 -22.15 -2.14 1.67
C PRO A 220 -22.89 -2.16 3.00
N GLY A 221 -24.21 -2.35 2.94
CA GLY A 221 -25.02 -2.66 4.11
C GLY A 221 -24.73 -4.09 4.61
N ARG A 222 -25.12 -4.38 5.86
CA ARG A 222 -24.99 -5.74 6.42
C ARG A 222 -25.72 -6.81 5.60
N GLU A 223 -26.86 -6.44 5.01
CA GLU A 223 -27.71 -7.32 4.20
C GLU A 223 -27.10 -7.62 2.82
N GLU A 224 -26.15 -6.79 2.38
CA GLU A 224 -25.44 -6.93 1.10
C GLU A 224 -24.14 -7.73 1.26
N MET A 225 -23.79 -8.12 2.49
CA MET A 225 -22.68 -9.01 2.76
C MET A 225 -23.08 -10.43 2.37
N PRO A 226 -22.31 -11.11 1.50
CA PRO A 226 -22.63 -12.46 1.11
C PRO A 226 -22.59 -13.43 2.29
N ALA A 227 -23.38 -14.49 2.21
CA ALA A 227 -23.32 -15.58 3.18
C ALA A 227 -21.92 -16.21 3.18
N GLU A 228 -21.38 -16.51 4.37
CA GLU A 228 -20.05 -17.11 4.57
C GLU A 228 -20.02 -18.61 4.21
N GLU A 229 -20.51 -19.00 3.03
CA GLU A 229 -20.59 -20.40 2.60
C GLU A 229 -19.21 -21.02 2.31
N GLU A 230 -18.23 -20.21 1.87
CA GLU A 230 -16.83 -20.59 1.63
C GLU A 230 -15.89 -19.76 2.51
N ALA A 231 -15.82 -20.05 3.81
CA ALA A 231 -14.84 -19.43 4.70
C ALA A 231 -13.52 -20.23 4.75
N LYS A 232 -12.39 -19.58 4.46
CA LYS A 232 -11.05 -20.16 4.63
C LYS A 232 -10.68 -20.16 6.12
N GLN A 233 -10.42 -21.34 6.69
CA GLN A 233 -9.82 -21.42 8.02
C GLN A 233 -8.34 -21.07 7.96
N LEU A 234 -7.93 -20.05 8.71
CA LEU A 234 -6.52 -19.71 8.88
C LEU A 234 -5.96 -20.46 10.08
N SER A 235 -4.75 -21.00 9.89
CA SER A 235 -3.99 -21.56 10.99
C SER A 235 -3.59 -20.46 11.99
N GLY A 236 -3.28 -20.84 13.23
CA GLY A 236 -2.85 -19.89 14.26
C GLY A 236 -1.60 -19.08 13.88
N LYS A 237 -0.80 -19.50 12.89
CA LYS A 237 0.36 -18.74 12.35
C LYS A 237 -0.02 -17.73 11.27
N GLU A 238 -1.19 -17.91 10.64
CA GLU A 238 -1.73 -17.05 9.59
C GLU A 238 -2.80 -16.08 10.12
N ALA A 239 -3.26 -16.26 11.35
CA ALA A 239 -4.20 -15.35 11.99
C ALA A 239 -3.69 -13.88 11.98
N PRO A 240 -4.56 -12.89 11.67
CA PRO A 240 -4.20 -11.47 11.74
C PRO A 240 -3.59 -11.10 13.10
N GLY A 241 -2.38 -10.52 13.07
CA GLY A 241 -1.70 -10.00 14.26
C GLY A 241 -0.60 -10.89 14.84
N ARG A 242 -0.34 -12.08 14.29
CA ARG A 242 0.83 -12.91 14.63
C ARG A 242 1.94 -12.82 13.57
N LYS A 243 3.20 -12.86 14.02
CA LYS A 243 4.38 -12.79 13.14
C LYS A 243 4.51 -14.06 12.29
N GLY A 244 4.92 -13.90 11.02
CA GLY A 244 5.50 -14.99 10.21
C GLY A 244 4.63 -15.67 9.13
N GLY A 245 3.28 -15.68 9.16
CA GLY A 245 2.45 -16.35 8.13
C GLY A 245 1.87 -15.42 7.05
N LYS A 246 1.45 -15.86 5.84
CA LYS A 246 0.99 -14.98 4.74
C LYS A 246 0.04 -13.84 5.18
N ALA A 247 -0.95 -14.12 6.03
CA ALA A 247 -1.84 -13.10 6.62
C ALA A 247 -1.26 -12.32 7.84
N GLY A 248 -0.21 -12.83 8.50
CA GLY A 248 0.68 -12.04 9.34
C GLY A 248 1.39 -10.92 8.56
N GLY A 249 1.60 -11.09 7.25
CA GLY A 249 2.08 -10.04 6.34
C GLY A 249 1.05 -8.96 6.11
N ARG A 250 -0.24 -9.33 5.98
CA ARG A 250 -1.37 -8.38 5.94
C ARG A 250 -1.49 -7.57 7.24
N ALA A 251 -1.26 -8.19 8.39
CA ALA A 251 -1.32 -7.51 9.69
C ALA A 251 -0.08 -6.66 10.00
N ALA A 252 1.11 -7.17 9.69
CA ALA A 252 2.38 -6.43 9.72
C ALA A 252 2.30 -5.21 8.79
N ALA A 253 1.70 -5.42 7.61
CA ALA A 253 1.32 -4.37 6.70
C ALA A 253 0.49 -3.30 7.41
N SER A 254 -0.66 -3.61 7.97
CA SER A 254 -1.46 -2.58 8.65
C SER A 254 -0.80 -1.85 9.86
N ARG A 255 0.38 -2.27 10.34
CA ARG A 255 1.03 -1.78 11.57
C ARG A 255 2.35 -1.02 11.38
N ALA A 256 2.88 -0.91 10.17
CA ALA A 256 4.10 -0.14 9.93
C ALA A 256 3.85 1.37 10.18
N PRO A 257 4.68 2.06 10.99
CA PRO A 257 4.50 3.50 11.26
C PRO A 257 4.64 4.32 9.97
N SER A 258 3.77 5.32 9.82
CA SER A 258 3.69 6.19 8.64
C SER A 258 4.38 7.54 8.85
N ALA A 259 4.56 8.30 7.77
CA ALA A 259 4.95 9.70 7.84
C ALA A 259 3.98 10.52 8.69
N ALA A 260 2.67 10.23 8.64
CA ALA A 260 1.67 10.88 9.50
C ALA A 260 1.88 10.57 11.00
N ALA A 261 2.21 9.32 11.35
CA ALA A 261 2.53 8.96 12.73
C ALA A 261 3.80 9.67 13.23
N LEU A 262 4.80 9.82 12.37
CA LEU A 262 6.01 10.60 12.65
C LEU A 262 5.71 12.09 12.80
N SER A 263 4.93 12.68 11.88
CA SER A 263 4.47 14.06 11.93
C SER A 263 3.73 14.35 13.22
N LYS A 264 2.87 13.43 13.68
CA LYS A 264 2.19 13.54 14.97
C LYS A 264 3.14 13.40 16.15
N ALA A 265 4.14 12.52 16.08
CA ALA A 265 5.14 12.33 17.12
C ALA A 265 6.13 13.51 17.28
N LEU A 266 6.38 14.24 16.19
CA LEU A 266 7.28 15.40 16.14
C LEU A 266 6.51 16.73 16.09
N ALA A 267 5.18 16.70 16.28
CA ALA A 267 4.37 17.90 16.32
C ALA A 267 4.86 18.85 17.42
N GLY A 268 5.10 20.12 17.07
CA GLY A 268 5.59 21.13 18.00
C GLY A 268 7.11 21.12 18.24
N VAL A 269 7.89 20.32 17.50
CA VAL A 269 9.35 20.42 17.53
C VAL A 269 9.81 21.81 17.09
N ASP A 270 10.66 22.43 17.92
CA ASP A 270 11.46 23.58 17.53
C ASP A 270 12.70 23.11 16.76
N PHE A 271 12.76 23.47 15.48
CA PHE A 271 13.91 23.25 14.60
C PHE A 271 14.91 24.43 14.69
N PRO A 272 16.20 24.23 14.37
CA PRO A 272 16.80 23.00 13.85
C PRO A 272 17.13 21.96 14.93
N LYS A 273 17.18 20.68 14.54
CA LYS A 273 17.55 19.56 15.42
C LYS A 273 18.35 18.50 14.67
N ARG A 274 19.27 17.83 15.37
CA ARG A 274 19.90 16.58 14.89
C ARG A 274 19.02 15.37 15.20
N LYS A 275 19.31 14.25 14.55
CA LYS A 275 18.65 12.95 14.73
C LYS A 275 18.42 12.58 16.20
N ASP A 276 19.46 12.69 17.04
CA ASP A 276 19.38 12.23 18.43
C ASP A 276 18.46 13.12 19.26
N GLU A 277 18.42 14.43 18.98
CA GLU A 277 17.50 15.37 19.63
C GLU A 277 16.05 15.14 19.20
N LEU A 278 15.82 14.83 17.91
CA LEU A 278 14.49 14.43 17.42
C LEU A 278 14.03 13.13 18.08
N LYS A 279 14.94 12.17 18.27
CA LYS A 279 14.65 10.89 18.91
C LYS A 279 14.26 11.08 20.36
N GLU A 280 14.99 11.93 21.09
CA GLU A 280 14.71 12.25 22.48
C GLU A 280 13.38 12.99 22.63
N TYR A 281 13.09 13.96 21.74
CA TYR A 281 11.81 14.66 21.71
C TYR A 281 10.66 13.67 21.52
N ALA A 282 10.74 12.82 20.50
CA ALA A 282 9.71 11.83 20.21
C ALA A 282 9.52 10.84 21.37
N GLN A 283 10.59 10.39 22.01
CA GLN A 283 10.50 9.52 23.19
C GLN A 283 9.73 10.16 24.35
N ARG A 284 9.91 11.46 24.58
CA ARG A 284 9.19 12.22 25.60
C ARG A 284 7.72 12.46 25.23
N HIS A 285 7.45 12.78 23.97
CA HIS A 285 6.13 13.23 23.54
C HIS A 285 5.18 12.09 23.10
N ILE A 286 5.74 10.96 22.66
CA ILE A 286 4.95 9.83 22.15
C ILE A 286 4.13 9.15 23.26
N MET A 287 4.63 9.11 24.50
CA MET A 287 3.90 8.48 25.62
C MET A 287 2.54 9.15 25.91
N GLU A 288 2.38 10.43 25.55
CA GLU A 288 1.16 11.21 25.78
C GLU A 288 0.22 11.26 24.56
N SER A 289 0.70 10.83 23.39
CA SER A 289 0.06 11.11 22.08
C SER A 289 -0.95 10.06 21.59
N GLY A 290 -1.11 8.94 22.31
CA GLY A 290 -2.03 7.85 21.98
C GLY A 290 -1.73 7.16 20.63
N LEU A 291 -0.48 7.21 20.16
CA LEU A 291 -0.03 6.61 18.91
C LEU A 291 0.12 5.09 19.03
N ASP A 292 -0.24 4.36 17.98
CA ASP A 292 0.02 2.92 17.86
C ASP A 292 1.53 2.68 17.63
N ASP A 293 2.12 1.78 18.42
CA ASP A 293 3.55 1.39 18.42
C ASP A 293 4.59 2.54 18.52
N PRO A 294 4.67 3.22 19.69
CA PRO A 294 5.69 4.23 20.02
C PRO A 294 7.13 3.89 19.66
N LYS A 295 7.49 2.62 19.86
CA LYS A 295 8.86 2.15 19.68
C LYS A 295 9.25 2.15 18.21
N ALA A 296 8.32 1.78 17.32
CA ALA A 296 8.57 1.76 15.88
C ALA A 296 8.84 3.17 15.31
N ILE A 297 8.20 4.21 15.88
CA ILE A 297 8.43 5.62 15.48
C ILE A 297 9.81 6.11 15.97
N VAL A 298 10.19 5.79 17.20
CA VAL A 298 11.52 6.12 17.75
C VAL A 298 12.64 5.40 17.00
N ASP A 299 12.43 4.12 16.66
CA ASP A 299 13.35 3.35 15.81
C ASP A 299 13.48 4.01 14.42
N MET A 300 12.37 4.52 13.87
CA MET A 300 12.34 5.24 12.58
C MET A 300 13.20 6.50 12.60
N ILE A 301 13.09 7.33 13.65
CA ILE A 301 13.92 8.53 13.81
C ILE A 301 15.40 8.15 13.96
N GLY A 302 15.71 7.07 14.68
CA GLY A 302 17.09 6.62 14.91
C GLY A 302 17.89 6.23 13.66
N MET A 303 17.22 5.97 12.53
CA MET A 303 17.83 5.59 11.24
C MET A 303 17.95 6.75 10.25
N LEU A 304 17.53 7.95 10.65
CA LEU A 304 17.80 9.18 9.90
C LEU A 304 19.33 9.36 9.69
N PRO A 305 19.76 9.89 8.53
CA PRO A 305 21.14 10.33 8.33
C PRO A 305 21.61 11.25 9.46
N ASP A 306 22.89 11.18 9.83
CA ASP A 306 23.44 12.09 10.84
C ASP A 306 23.69 13.48 10.24
N LYS A 307 22.64 14.29 10.18
CA LYS A 307 22.65 15.68 9.72
C LYS A 307 21.74 16.55 10.58
N GLU A 308 21.82 17.85 10.36
CA GLU A 308 20.89 18.83 10.94
C GLU A 308 19.63 18.92 10.08
N TYR A 309 18.47 18.91 10.74
CA TYR A 309 17.16 19.03 10.13
C TYR A 309 16.59 20.41 10.45
N HIS A 310 16.15 21.13 9.43
CA HIS A 310 15.67 22.51 9.59
C HIS A 310 14.14 22.64 9.64
N ASP A 311 13.42 21.63 9.18
CA ASP A 311 11.96 21.58 9.22
C ASP A 311 11.46 20.12 9.10
N MET A 312 10.15 19.93 9.27
CA MET A 312 9.53 18.61 9.18
C MET A 312 9.66 18.00 7.77
N SER A 313 9.63 18.83 6.72
CA SER A 313 9.76 18.36 5.34
C SER A 313 11.15 17.77 5.06
N ASP A 314 12.21 18.30 5.68
CA ASP A 314 13.56 17.76 5.59
C ASP A 314 13.70 16.40 6.30
N VAL A 315 13.06 16.25 7.47
CA VAL A 315 12.97 14.97 8.20
C VAL A 315 12.26 13.92 7.35
N GLU A 316 11.07 14.24 6.83
CA GLU A 316 10.26 13.32 6.02
C GLU A 316 10.96 12.95 4.71
N LYS A 317 11.60 13.92 4.03
CA LYS A 317 12.42 13.65 2.84
C LYS A 317 13.50 12.62 3.15
N SER A 318 14.27 12.83 4.21
CA SER A 318 15.49 12.05 4.50
C SER A 318 15.24 10.61 4.93
N LEU A 319 14.02 10.25 5.32
CA LEU A 319 13.65 8.85 5.58
C LEU A 319 13.58 8.02 4.30
N PHE A 320 13.25 8.65 3.16
CA PHE A 320 12.98 7.93 1.92
C PHE A 320 13.66 8.53 0.68
N THR A 321 14.61 9.46 0.84
CA THR A 321 15.52 9.85 -0.26
C THR A 321 16.66 8.84 -0.37
N GLU A 322 17.20 8.69 -1.59
CA GLU A 322 18.41 7.92 -1.88
C GLU A 322 19.57 8.45 -1.02
N ALA A 323 19.86 7.74 0.06
CA ALA A 323 21.21 7.56 0.54
C ALA A 323 21.61 6.14 0.17
#